data_AF-A0A8J7U8L5-F1
#
_entry.id   AF-A0A8J7U8L5-F1
#
_cell.length_a   1.000
_cell.length_b   1.000
_cell.length_c   1.000
_cell.angle_alpha   90.00
_cell.angle_beta   90.00
_cell.angle_gamma   90.00
#
_symmetry.space_group_name_H-M   'P 1'
#
loop_
_entity.id
_entity.type
_entity.pdbx_description
1 polymer ?
#
loop_
_entity_poly.entity_id
_entity_poly.type
_entity_poly.pdbx_seq_one_letter_code
_entity_poly.pdbx_strand_id
1 'polypeptide(L)' 'MNPQEQEIFYEIIEILKNNHSIYVDELIRMLRRASKELSSKVSEETILYYLMKLELLGEVIVTRATKKGIIVKYLKE' A
#
# COMPACT_ATOMS: atom_id res chain seq x y z
N MET A 1 -5.92 2.88 16.72
CA MET A 1 -4.88 3.01 15.67
C MET A 1 -3.80 3.90 16.25
N ASN A 2 -2.55 3.44 16.28
CA ASN A 2 -1.43 4.25 16.74
C ASN A 2 -1.17 5.38 15.70
N PRO A 3 -0.80 6.62 16.10
CA PRO A 3 -0.46 7.69 15.16
C PRO A 3 0.46 7.26 14.00
N GLN A 4 1.44 6.37 14.24
CA GLN A 4 2.36 5.87 13.21
C GLN A 4 1.66 4.97 12.17
N GLU A 5 0.74 4.12 12.62
CA GLU A 5 -0.06 3.27 11.75
C GLU A 5 -0.99 4.09 10.86
N GLN A 6 -1.52 5.18 11.42
CA GLN A 6 -2.39 6.10 10.70
C GLN A 6 -1.63 6.86 9.62
N GLU A 7 -0.41 7.32 9.90
CA GLU A 7 0.45 7.98 8.92
C GLU A 7 0.79 7.05 7.74
N ILE A 8 1.14 5.79 8.02
CA ILE A 8 1.44 4.80 6.97
C ILE A 8 0.20 4.48 6.13
N PHE A 9 -0.97 4.37 6.77
CA PHE A 9 -2.22 4.15 6.06
C PHE A 9 -2.51 5.29 5.07
N TYR A 10 -2.30 6.55 5.48
CA TYR A 10 -2.46 7.69 4.58
C TYR A 10 -1.43 7.71 3.45
N GLU A 11 -0.16 7.40 3.74
CA GLU A 11 0.89 7.34 2.73
C GLU A 11 0.61 6.25 1.67
N ILE A 12 0.09 5.09 2.09
CA ILE A 12 -0.35 4.02 1.18
C ILE A 12 -1.40 4.57 0.21
N ILE A 13 -2.42 5.26 0.73
CA ILE A 13 -3.49 5.85 -0.10
C ILE A 13 -2.91 6.88 -1.06
N GLU A 14 -2.01 7.75 -0.61
CA GLU A 14 -1.40 8.79 -1.44
C GLU A 14 -0.59 8.20 -2.59
N ILE A 15 0.25 7.20 -2.32
CA ILE A 15 1.02 6.51 -3.37
C ILE A 15 0.08 5.83 -4.37
N LEU A 16 -0.98 5.19 -3.89
CA LEU A 16 -1.95 4.50 -4.75
C LEU A 16 -2.74 5.49 -5.63
N LYS A 17 -3.15 6.64 -5.09
CA LYS A 17 -3.78 7.73 -5.86
C LYS A 17 -2.87 8.25 -6.97
N ASN A 18 -1.59 8.45 -6.67
CA ASN A 18 -0.64 9.00 -7.65
C ASN A 18 -0.26 8.01 -8.75
N ASN A 19 -0.24 6.70 -8.45
CA ASN A 19 0.21 5.68 -9.41
C ASN A 19 -0.92 4.95 -10.13
N HIS A 20 -2.15 4.96 -9.59
CA HIS A 20 -3.37 4.26 -10.06
C HIS A 20 -3.27 2.73 -10.16
N SER A 21 -2.12 2.18 -10.54
CA SER A 21 -1.82 0.76 -10.61
C SER A 21 -0.35 0.53 -10.31
N ILE A 22 -0.03 -0.22 -9.27
CA ILE A 22 1.34 -0.42 -8.79
C ILE A 22 1.55 -1.84 -8.28
N TYR A 23 2.75 -2.39 -8.47
CA TYR A 23 3.13 -3.65 -7.84
C TYR A 23 3.32 -3.43 -6.34
N VAL A 24 2.92 -4.40 -5.51
CA VAL A 24 3.08 -4.33 -4.04
C VAL A 24 4.54 -4.10 -3.65
N ASP A 25 5.48 -4.77 -4.31
CA ASP A 25 6.92 -4.60 -4.05
C ASP A 25 7.38 -3.16 -4.31
N GLU A 26 6.84 -2.53 -5.36
CA GLU A 26 7.13 -1.14 -5.71
C GLU A 26 6.49 -0.17 -4.71
N LEU A 27 5.25 -0.43 -4.28
CA LEU A 27 4.59 0.33 -3.22
C LEU A 27 5.42 0.30 -1.93
N ILE A 28 5.85 -0.89 -1.50
CA ILE A 28 6.70 -1.06 -0.30
C ILE A 28 8.02 -0.27 -0.48
N ARG A 29 8.63 -0.33 -1.66
CA ARG A 29 9.85 0.42 -1.97
C ARG A 29 9.64 1.93 -1.88
N MET A 30 8.51 2.44 -2.37
CA MET A 30 8.15 3.86 -2.29
C MET A 30 7.87 4.29 -0.86
N LEU A 31 7.10 3.50 -0.11
CA LEU A 31 6.83 3.73 1.32
C LEU A 31 8.13 3.82 2.14
N ARG A 32 9.07 2.91 1.90
CA ARG A 32 10.39 2.92 2.58
C ARG A 32 11.21 4.17 2.27
N ARG A 33 11.03 4.78 1.08
CA ARG A 33 11.72 6.01 0.68
C ARG A 33 11.08 7.26 1.26
N ALA A 34 9.75 7.35 1.21
CA ALA A 34 8.98 8.48 1.73
C ALA A 34 9.09 8.57 3.26
N SER A 35 9.10 7.41 3.91
CA SER A 35 9.00 7.28 5.36
C SER A 35 10.24 6.58 5.94
N LYS A 36 11.44 7.17 5.74
CA LYS A 36 12.72 6.59 6.21
C LYS A 36 12.73 6.24 7.70
N GLU A 37 12.02 7.00 8.54
CA GLU A 37 11.92 6.72 9.99
C GLU A 37 10.75 5.78 10.35
N LEU A 38 9.59 5.92 9.70
CA LEU A 38 8.39 5.10 9.95
C LEU A 38 8.50 3.67 9.41
N SER A 39 9.17 3.48 8.27
CA SER A 39 9.22 2.18 7.56
C SER A 39 10.15 1.15 8.20
N SER A 40 11.04 1.55 9.10
CA SER A 40 11.93 0.63 9.81
C SER A 40 11.21 -0.22 10.86
N LYS A 41 10.05 0.23 11.34
CA LYS A 41 9.25 -0.44 12.39
C LYS A 41 8.03 -1.18 11.87
N VAL A 42 7.68 -0.98 10.60
CA VAL A 42 6.46 -1.56 10.03
C VAL A 42 6.80 -2.68 9.06
N SER A 43 6.27 -3.85 9.38
CA SER A 43 6.46 -5.06 8.60
C SER A 43 5.67 -5.00 7.30
N GLU A 44 6.10 -5.78 6.32
CA GLU A 44 5.37 -5.95 5.05
C GLU A 44 3.98 -6.54 5.29
N GLU A 45 3.82 -7.36 6.33
CA GLU A 45 2.52 -7.89 6.77
C GLU A 45 1.52 -6.79 7.13
N THR A 46 1.96 -5.73 7.83
CA THR A 46 1.09 -4.60 8.16
C THR A 46 0.64 -3.83 6.90
N ILE A 47 1.53 -3.67 5.92
CA ILE A 47 1.22 -3.01 4.65
C ILE A 47 0.19 -3.85 3.88
N LEU A 48 0.41 -5.16 3.78
CA LEU A 48 -0.53 -6.10 3.16
C LEU A 48 -1.90 -6.07 3.86
N TYR A 49 -1.92 -6.03 5.19
CA TYR A 49 -3.14 -5.90 5.97
C TYR A 49 -3.94 -4.63 5.63
N TYR A 50 -3.26 -3.49 5.43
CA TYR A 50 -3.94 -2.26 5.00
C TYR A 50 -4.45 -2.34 3.56
N LEU A 51 -3.70 -2.96 2.66
CA LEU A 51 -4.17 -3.20 1.30
C LEU A 51 -5.43 -4.09 1.28
N MET A 52 -5.48 -5.13 2.11
CA MET A 52 -6.68 -5.96 2.27
C MET A 52 -7.86 -5.16 2.82
N LYS A 53 -7.64 -4.25 3.78
CA LYS A 53 -8.71 -3.35 4.26
C LYS A 53 -9.23 -2.45 3.16
N LEU A 54 -8.35 -1.85 2.38
CA LEU A 54 -8.73 -0.99 1.27
C LEU A 54 -9.51 -1.79 0.20
N GLU A 55 -9.13 -3.04 -0.04
CA GLU A 55 -9.85 -3.92 -0.96
C GLU A 55 -11.25 -4.24 -0.44
N LEU A 56 -11.41 -4.56 0.85
CA LEU A 56 -12.71 -4.77 1.48
C LEU A 56 -13.61 -3.53 1.44
N LEU A 57 -13.03 -2.34 1.45
CA LEU A 57 -13.74 -1.07 1.31
C LEU A 57 -14.06 -0.71 -0.15
N GLY A 58 -13.62 -1.51 -1.12
CA GLY A 58 -13.78 -1.24 -2.55
C GLY A 58 -12.94 -0.05 -3.05
N GLU A 59 -11.90 0.34 -2.30
CA GLU A 59 -10.98 1.43 -2.67
C GLU A 59 -9.94 0.96 -3.68
N VAL A 60 -9.56 -0.32 -3.62
CA VAL A 60 -8.56 -0.94 -4.50
C VAL A 60 -9.03 -2.32 -4.97
N ILE A 61 -8.42 -2.80 -6.06
CA ILE A 61 -8.44 -4.21 -6.45
C ILE A 61 -7.03 -4.76 -6.31
N VAL A 62 -6.88 -5.89 -5.63
CA VAL A 62 -5.62 -6.63 -5.56
C VAL A 62 -5.68 -7.80 -6.53
N THR A 63 -4.76 -7.85 -7.48
CA THR A 63 -4.68 -8.91 -8.48
C THR A 63 -3.33 -9.60 -8.48
N ARG A 64 -3.34 -10.92 -8.63
CA ARG A 64 -2.13 -11.70 -8.85
C ARG A 64 -1.75 -11.64 -10.33
N ALA A 65 -0.59 -11.08 -10.65
CA ALA A 65 -0.05 -11.13 -12.01
C ALA A 65 0.52 -12.53 -12.30
N THR A 66 0.24 -13.07 -13.48
CA THR A 66 0.50 -14.47 -13.88
C THR A 66 1.95 -14.96 -13.70
N LYS A 67 2.95 -14.06 -13.61
CA LYS A 67 4.36 -14.44 -13.39
C LYS A 67 5.23 -13.48 -12.54
N LYS A 68 4.71 -12.37 -11.99
CA LYS A 68 5.58 -11.29 -11.44
C LYS A 68 5.06 -10.54 -10.20
N GLY A 69 4.24 -11.16 -9.35
CA GLY A 69 3.86 -10.60 -8.06
C GLY A 69 2.42 -10.09 -8.01
N ILE A 70 2.15 -9.21 -7.04
CA ILE A 70 0.80 -8.70 -6.75
C ILE A 70 0.72 -7.25 -7.26
N ILE A 71 -0.37 -6.92 -7.96
CA ILE A 71 -0.69 -5.57 -8.43
C ILE A 71 -1.87 -5.05 -7.63
N VAL A 72 -1.76 -3.81 -7.16
CA VAL A 72 -2.84 -3.06 -6.54
C VAL A 72 -3.28 -1.98 -7.51
N LYS A 73 -4.57 -1.94 -7.82
CA LYS A 73 -5.20 -0.89 -8.64
C LYS A 73 -6.11 -0.03 -7.75
N TYR A 74 -5.88 1.27 -7.70
CA TYR A 74 -6.77 2.22 -7.04
C TYR A 74 -8.02 2.45 -7.90
N LEU A 75 -9.20 2.46 -7.26
CA LEU A 75 -10.48 2.54 -7.95
C LEU A 75 -11.19 3.89 -7.83
N LYS A 76 -10.88 4.69 -6.81
CA LYS A 76 -11.56 5.97 -6.60
C LYS A 76 -10.85 7.11 -7.30
N GLU A 77 -11.64 8.05 -7.81
CA GLU A 77 -11.18 9.34 -8.33
C GLU A 77 -11.32 10.43 -7.25
#